data_AF-A0A1V0AAH5-F1
#
_entry.id   AF-A0A1V0AAH5-F1
#
_cell.length_a   1.000
_cell.length_b   1.000
_cell.length_c   1.000
_cell.angle_alpha   90.00
_cell.angle_beta   90.00
_cell.angle_gamma   90.00
#
_symmetry.space_group_name_H-M   'P 1'
#
loop_
_entity.id
_entity.type
_entity.pdbx_description
1 polymer ?
#
loop_
_entity_poly.entity_id
_entity_poly.type
_entity_poly.pdbx_seq_one_letter_code
_entity_poly.pdbx_strand_id
1 'polypeptide(L)'
;MSASSTRLLVLGLLNEGPKHGYEINQVVTAAALDQWTGVKPGSVYHALAKLELEGLARTLSEERQGDRLRRVYQITPEGRRTLRDLLRKALATPPHSTRSDFALALRWHTLLDTGEAGELVAAASREVEAQRAALAAGRTAKAGLSPLAGALFDNAEAHLAADAKLLEDLARLLPTAQKPAQ
;
A
#
# COMPACT_ATOMS: atom_id res chain seq x y z
N MET A 1 -3.24 -7.81 -5.67
CA MET A 1 -3.43 -7.58 -4.21
C MET A 1 -3.08 -8.85 -3.46
N SER A 2 -2.19 -8.82 -2.47
CA SER A 2 -1.95 -10.01 -1.65
C SER A 2 -2.74 -9.90 -0.35
N ALA A 3 -3.74 -10.77 -0.15
CA ALA A 3 -4.43 -10.94 1.14
C ALA A 3 -3.47 -11.16 2.33
N SER A 4 -2.20 -11.44 2.04
CA SER A 4 -1.10 -11.56 3.00
C SER A 4 -0.75 -10.26 3.73
N SER A 5 -0.89 -9.08 3.11
CA SER A 5 -0.40 -7.82 3.71
C SER A 5 -1.30 -7.31 4.84
N THR A 6 -2.63 -7.26 4.62
CA THR A 6 -3.58 -6.89 5.69
C THR A 6 -3.54 -7.88 6.84
N ARG A 7 -3.40 -9.18 6.53
CA ARG A 7 -3.27 -10.23 7.54
C ARG A 7 -2.03 -10.05 8.40
N LEU A 8 -0.87 -9.78 7.78
CA LEU A 8 0.38 -9.51 8.46
C LEU A 8 0.24 -8.30 9.41
N LEU A 9 -0.36 -7.21 8.92
CA LEU A 9 -0.61 -6.01 9.71
C LEU A 9 -1.49 -6.30 10.93
N VAL A 10 -2.66 -6.91 10.73
CA VAL A 10 -3.63 -7.16 11.80
C VAL A 10 -3.02 -8.07 12.87
N LEU A 11 -2.36 -9.17 12.47
CA LEU A 11 -1.69 -10.05 13.42
C LEU A 11 -0.52 -9.35 14.13
N GLY A 12 0.24 -8.51 13.44
CA GLY A 12 1.31 -7.72 14.03
C GLY A 12 0.80 -6.80 15.15
N LEU A 13 -0.25 -6.03 14.87
CA LEU A 13 -0.86 -5.12 15.84
C LEU A 13 -1.50 -5.87 17.02
N LEU A 14 -2.15 -7.02 16.77
CA LEU A 14 -2.68 -7.85 17.86
C LEU A 14 -1.60 -8.55 18.68
N ASN A 15 -0.40 -8.72 18.13
CA ASN A 15 0.76 -9.23 18.84
C ASN A 15 1.36 -8.21 19.81
N GLU A 16 1.23 -6.91 19.52
CA GLU A 16 1.57 -5.81 20.44
C GLU A 16 0.59 -5.69 21.62
N GLY A 17 -0.66 -6.12 21.43
CA GLY A 17 -1.66 -6.19 22.50
C GLY A 17 -3.08 -6.35 21.94
N PRO A 18 -4.08 -6.66 22.80
CA PRO A 18 -5.47 -6.68 22.38
C PRO A 18 -5.92 -5.32 21.85
N LYS A 19 -6.71 -5.29 20.76
CA LYS A 19 -7.19 -4.06 20.12
C LYS A 19 -8.59 -4.22 19.55
N HIS A 20 -9.33 -3.11 19.48
CA HIS A 20 -10.52 -2.98 18.68
C HIS A 20 -10.17 -2.90 17.19
N GLY A 21 -11.08 -3.40 16.35
CA GLY A 21 -10.94 -3.23 14.89
C GLY A 21 -10.91 -1.75 14.45
N TYR A 22 -11.52 -0.87 15.23
CA TYR A 22 -11.46 0.57 15.00
C TYR A 22 -10.06 1.15 15.26
N GLU A 23 -9.38 0.75 16.33
CA GLU A 23 -8.01 1.20 16.62
C GLU A 23 -7.04 0.74 15.54
N ILE A 24 -7.19 -0.50 15.07
CA ILE A 24 -6.39 -1.02 13.96
C ILE A 24 -6.62 -0.17 12.70
N ASN A 25 -7.87 0.21 12.42
CA ASN A 25 -8.18 1.12 11.32
C ASN A 25 -7.59 2.51 11.48
N GLN A 26 -7.58 3.06 12.70
CA GLN A 26 -6.93 4.34 12.97
C GLN A 26 -5.44 4.26 12.67
N VAL A 27 -4.77 3.17 13.03
CA VAL A 27 -3.35 2.95 12.67
C VAL A 27 -3.17 2.94 11.15
N VAL A 28 -4.02 2.23 10.41
CA VAL A 28 -3.97 2.18 8.94
C VAL A 28 -4.07 3.57 8.32
N THR A 29 -5.05 4.37 8.77
CA THR A 29 -5.27 5.74 8.26
C THR A 29 -4.16 6.69 8.70
N ALA A 30 -3.77 6.68 9.98
CA ALA A 30 -2.77 7.61 10.52
C ALA A 30 -1.37 7.38 9.94
N ALA A 31 -1.02 6.12 9.64
CA ALA A 31 0.24 5.78 9.01
C ALA A 31 0.20 5.83 7.46
N ALA A 32 -0.93 6.25 6.87
CA ALA A 32 -1.19 6.28 5.44
C ALA A 32 -0.76 4.97 4.75
N LEU A 33 -1.11 3.84 5.36
CA LEU A 33 -0.61 2.54 4.92
C LEU A 33 -1.06 2.20 3.50
N ASP A 34 -2.16 2.76 3.01
CA ASP A 34 -2.64 2.60 1.64
C ASP A 34 -1.70 3.21 0.59
N GLN A 35 -0.89 4.21 0.97
CA GLN A 35 0.04 4.88 0.05
C GLN A 35 1.31 4.06 -0.23
N TRP A 36 1.71 3.19 0.69
CA TRP A 36 2.95 2.43 0.57
C TRP A 36 2.76 0.92 0.80
N THR A 37 1.54 0.49 1.07
CA THR A 37 1.12 -0.92 1.14
C THR A 37 -0.22 -1.09 0.43
N GLY A 38 -0.60 -2.34 0.14
CA GLY A 38 -1.94 -2.65 -0.38
C GLY A 38 -3.07 -2.64 0.67
N VAL A 39 -2.82 -2.19 1.90
CA VAL A 39 -3.80 -2.28 3.00
C VAL A 39 -4.71 -1.05 3.01
N LYS A 40 -6.01 -1.28 2.79
CA LYS A 40 -7.04 -0.24 2.88
C LYS A 40 -7.76 -0.29 4.23
N PRO A 41 -8.23 0.84 4.79
CA PRO A 41 -9.00 0.84 6.05
C PRO A 41 -10.21 -0.12 6.00
N GLY A 42 -10.98 -0.11 4.90
CA GLY A 42 -12.12 -1.03 4.75
C GLY A 42 -11.77 -2.53 4.81
N SER A 43 -10.51 -2.92 4.59
CA SER A 43 -10.08 -4.33 4.59
C SER A 43 -9.87 -4.93 5.99
N VAL A 44 -9.75 -4.11 7.04
CA VAL A 44 -9.41 -4.55 8.39
C VAL A 44 -10.49 -5.44 9.00
N TYR A 45 -11.75 -5.04 8.93
CA TYR A 45 -12.85 -5.79 9.54
C TYR A 45 -13.05 -7.15 8.88
N HIS A 46 -12.92 -7.19 7.55
CA HIS A 46 -12.95 -8.46 6.81
C HIS A 46 -11.77 -9.37 7.20
N ALA A 47 -10.57 -8.80 7.36
CA ALA A 47 -9.41 -9.56 7.81
C ALA A 47 -9.57 -10.10 9.24
N LEU A 48 -10.14 -9.31 10.17
CA LEU A 48 -10.42 -9.74 11.53
C LEU A 48 -11.42 -10.91 11.57
N ALA A 49 -12.54 -10.79 10.85
CA ALA A 49 -13.54 -11.86 10.77
C ALA A 49 -12.94 -13.16 10.22
N LYS A 50 -12.10 -13.06 9.18
CA LYS A 50 -11.40 -14.22 8.60
C LYS A 50 -10.38 -14.83 9.56
N LEU A 51 -9.61 -13.99 10.28
CA LEU A 51 -8.64 -14.45 11.27
C LEU A 51 -9.30 -15.15 12.45
N GLU A 52 -10.47 -14.68 12.88
CA GLU A 52 -11.27 -15.32 13.92
C GLU A 52 -11.82 -16.67 13.47
N LEU A 53 -12.38 -16.74 12.25
CA LEU A 53 -12.84 -17.99 11.64
C LEU A 53 -11.72 -19.04 11.52
N GLU A 54 -10.50 -18.61 11.24
CA GLU A 54 -9.32 -19.46 11.12
C GLU A 54 -8.65 -19.79 12.48
N GLY A 55 -9.18 -19.28 13.60
CA GLY A 55 -8.63 -19.52 14.94
C GLY A 55 -7.31 -18.82 15.24
N LEU A 56 -6.98 -17.78 14.47
CA LEU A 56 -5.72 -17.03 14.58
C LEU A 56 -5.85 -15.76 15.42
N ALA A 57 -7.07 -15.28 15.55
CA ALA A 57 -7.47 -14.29 16.54
C ALA A 57 -8.73 -14.81 17.25
N ARG A 58 -9.05 -14.24 18.41
CA ARG A 58 -10.30 -14.49 19.12
C ARG A 58 -10.83 -13.18 19.68
N THR A 59 -12.16 -13.07 19.81
CA THR A 59 -12.77 -12.03 20.63
C THR A 59 -12.41 -12.25 22.10
N LEU A 60 -11.73 -11.28 22.70
CA LEU A 60 -11.36 -11.26 24.12
C LEU A 60 -12.51 -10.74 24.98
N SER A 61 -13.17 -9.67 24.52
CA SER A 61 -14.33 -9.07 25.16
C SER A 61 -15.21 -8.38 24.14
N GLU A 62 -16.49 -8.22 24.49
CA GLU A 62 -17.41 -7.36 23.78
C GLU A 62 -17.79 -6.20 24.70
N GLU A 63 -17.62 -4.99 24.21
CA GLU A 63 -17.93 -3.76 24.91
C GLU A 63 -19.10 -3.07 24.24
N ARG A 64 -20.07 -2.63 25.03
CA ARG A 64 -21.25 -1.94 24.52
C ARG A 64 -21.16 -0.46 24.85
N GLN A 65 -21.09 0.37 23.81
CA GLN A 65 -21.14 1.83 23.93
C GLN A 65 -22.41 2.32 23.22
N GLY A 66 -23.48 2.52 23.99
CA GLY A 66 -24.83 2.76 23.46
C GLY A 66 -25.33 1.55 22.66
N ASP A 67 -25.76 1.78 21.42
CA ASP A 67 -26.23 0.71 20.52
C ASP A 67 -25.10 0.00 19.76
N ARG A 68 -23.85 0.46 19.91
CA ARG A 68 -22.71 -0.13 19.18
C ARG A 68 -22.00 -1.17 20.04
N LEU A 69 -21.97 -2.41 19.55
CA LEU A 69 -21.13 -3.48 20.07
C LEU A 69 -19.74 -3.36 19.45
N ARG A 70 -18.70 -3.26 20.29
CA ARG A 70 -17.30 -3.23 19.88
C ARG A 70 -16.60 -4.47 20.41
N ARG A 71 -15.92 -5.18 19.52
CA ARG A 71 -15.12 -6.35 19.90
C ARG A 71 -13.68 -5.96 20.13
N VAL A 72 -13.11 -6.44 21.23
CA VAL A 72 -11.66 -6.45 21.46
C VAL A 72 -11.13 -7.77 20.95
N TYR A 73 -10.17 -7.74 20.04
CA TYR A 73 -9.55 -8.95 19.49
C TYR A 73 -8.21 -9.21 20.17
N GLN A 74 -7.84 -10.48 20.28
CA GLN A 74 -6.55 -10.93 20.78
C GLN A 74 -5.98 -12.02 19.85
N ILE A 75 -4.68 -11.97 19.59
CA ILE A 75 -3.98 -13.00 18.82
C ILE A 75 -3.87 -14.32 19.61
N THR A 76 -4.05 -15.45 18.93
CA THR A 76 -3.89 -16.80 19.53
C THR A 76 -2.44 -17.31 19.40
N PRO A 77 -2.06 -18.39 20.09
CA PRO A 77 -0.76 -19.05 19.87
C PRO A 77 -0.53 -19.45 18.41
N GLU A 78 -1.58 -19.94 17.74
CA GLU A 78 -1.62 -20.27 16.32
C GLU A 78 -1.38 -19.00 15.47
N GLY A 79 -2.08 -17.91 15.78
CA GLY A 79 -1.90 -16.62 15.14
C GLY A 79 -0.46 -16.09 15.24
N ARG A 80 0.20 -16.27 16.40
CA ARG A 80 1.62 -15.89 16.57
C ARG A 80 2.56 -16.76 15.75
N ARG A 81 2.25 -18.05 15.52
CA ARG A 81 3.02 -18.90 14.60
C ARG A 81 2.85 -18.41 13.16
N THR A 82 1.61 -18.19 12.73
CA THR A 82 1.30 -17.65 11.40
C THR A 82 1.95 -16.29 11.15
N LEU A 83 1.93 -15.38 12.13
CA LEU A 83 2.62 -14.08 12.03
C LEU A 83 4.10 -14.25 11.69
N ARG A 84 4.81 -15.15 12.39
CA ARG A 84 6.23 -15.43 12.13
C ARG A 84 6.45 -16.01 10.73
N ASP A 85 5.58 -16.87 10.25
CA ASP A 85 5.68 -17.44 8.90
C ASP A 85 5.44 -16.39 7.82
N LEU A 86 4.47 -15.51 8.02
CA LEU A 86 4.21 -14.37 7.14
C LEU A 86 5.42 -13.43 7.09
N LEU A 87 6.03 -13.13 8.24
CA LEU A 87 7.24 -12.30 8.32
C LEU A 87 8.40 -12.94 7.54
N ARG A 88 8.68 -14.22 7.76
CA ARG A 88 9.75 -14.93 7.03
C ARG A 88 9.51 -14.91 5.54
N LYS A 89 8.27 -15.21 5.10
CA LYS A 89 7.92 -15.21 3.68
C LYS A 89 8.07 -13.83 3.06
N ALA A 90 7.59 -12.79 3.73
CA ALA A 90 7.69 -11.42 3.25
C ALA A 90 9.15 -10.97 3.12
N LEU A 91 9.98 -11.22 4.14
CA LEU A 91 11.40 -10.83 4.15
C LEU A 91 12.28 -11.66 3.22
N ALA A 92 11.88 -12.90 2.89
CA ALA A 92 12.58 -13.76 1.93
C ALA A 92 12.18 -13.49 0.46
N THR A 93 11.24 -12.59 0.22
CA THR A 93 10.79 -12.21 -1.13
C THR A 93 11.40 -10.87 -1.50
N PRO A 94 11.90 -10.68 -2.74
CA PRO A 94 12.34 -9.37 -3.20
C PRO A 94 11.23 -8.31 -3.00
N PRO A 95 11.56 -7.10 -2.54
CA PRO A 95 10.57 -6.07 -2.18
C PRO A 95 9.78 -5.54 -3.39
N HIS A 96 10.35 -5.64 -4.60
CA HIS A 96 9.76 -5.13 -5.84
C HIS A 96 9.86 -6.14 -6.98
N SER A 97 8.95 -6.00 -7.95
CA SER A 97 8.93 -6.79 -9.18
C SER A 97 9.19 -5.87 -10.38
N THR A 98 10.03 -6.31 -11.30
CA THR A 98 10.27 -5.62 -12.59
C THR A 98 9.19 -5.93 -13.63
N ARG A 99 8.24 -6.83 -13.33
CA ARG A 99 7.10 -7.12 -14.20
C ARG A 99 6.14 -5.93 -14.20
N SER A 100 5.79 -5.43 -15.38
CA SER A 100 5.00 -4.21 -15.55
C SER A 100 4.00 -4.36 -16.69
N ASP A 101 2.70 -4.32 -16.35
CA ASP A 101 1.63 -4.29 -17.35
C ASP A 101 1.68 -2.99 -18.16
N PHE A 102 2.17 -1.90 -17.56
CA PHE A 102 2.42 -0.64 -18.26
C PHE A 102 3.43 -0.83 -19.40
N ALA A 103 4.55 -1.51 -19.13
CA ALA A 103 5.53 -1.81 -20.17
C ALA A 103 4.95 -2.72 -21.27
N LEU A 104 4.06 -3.66 -20.91
CA LEU A 104 3.37 -4.50 -21.87
C LEU A 104 2.36 -3.70 -22.72
N ALA A 105 1.62 -2.76 -22.12
CA ALA A 105 0.66 -1.92 -22.84
C ALA A 105 1.35 -1.05 -23.90
N LEU A 106 2.55 -0.53 -23.62
CA LEU A 106 3.34 0.23 -24.59
C LEU A 106 3.60 -0.55 -25.88
N ARG A 107 3.67 -1.89 -25.84
CA ARG A 107 3.88 -2.71 -27.05
C ARG A 107 2.78 -2.52 -28.11
N TRP A 108 1.57 -2.16 -27.68
CA TRP A 108 0.40 -2.00 -28.54
C TRP A 108 -0.26 -0.62 -28.36
N HIS A 109 0.50 0.40 -27.96
CA HIS A 109 -0.03 1.75 -27.76
C HIS A 109 -0.69 2.34 -29.01
N THR A 110 -0.30 1.89 -30.21
CA THR A 110 -0.85 2.34 -31.49
C THR A 110 -2.28 1.86 -31.75
N LEU A 111 -2.84 1.02 -30.88
CA LEU A 111 -4.28 0.67 -30.91
C LEU A 111 -5.16 1.77 -30.31
N LEU A 112 -4.57 2.74 -29.61
CA LEU A 112 -5.24 3.91 -29.05
C LEU A 112 -5.35 5.04 -30.09
N ASP A 113 -6.22 6.01 -29.82
CA ASP A 113 -6.38 7.17 -30.68
C ASP A 113 -5.09 8.01 -30.74
N THR A 114 -4.92 8.76 -31.84
CA THR A 114 -3.74 9.63 -32.03
C THR A 114 -3.60 10.60 -30.86
N GLY A 115 -2.49 10.49 -30.13
CA GLY A 115 -2.17 11.37 -29.00
C GLY A 115 -2.67 10.88 -27.65
N GLU A 116 -3.61 9.92 -27.60
CA GLU A 116 -4.19 9.39 -26.36
C GLU A 116 -3.11 8.76 -25.47
N ALA A 117 -2.20 7.97 -26.05
CA ALA A 117 -1.08 7.39 -25.31
C ALA A 117 -0.19 8.45 -24.63
N GLY A 118 0.07 9.57 -25.31
CA GLY A 118 0.84 10.69 -24.77
C GLY A 118 0.10 11.38 -23.61
N GLU A 119 -1.22 11.54 -23.72
CA GLU A 119 -2.06 12.11 -22.66
C GLU A 119 -2.12 11.22 -21.40
N LEU A 120 -2.23 9.91 -21.60
CA LEU A 120 -2.19 8.92 -20.52
C LEU A 120 -0.83 8.90 -19.81
N VAL A 121 0.27 8.95 -20.57
CA VAL A 121 1.63 9.08 -20.00
C VAL A 121 1.78 10.39 -19.23
N ALA A 122 1.28 11.51 -19.75
CA ALA A 122 1.32 12.79 -19.05
C ALA A 122 0.48 12.77 -17.75
N ALA A 123 -0.65 12.06 -17.73
CA ALA A 123 -1.45 11.85 -16.52
C ALA A 123 -0.69 10.99 -15.50
N ALA A 124 -0.04 9.91 -15.94
CA ALA A 124 0.81 9.09 -15.09
C ALA A 124 1.98 9.90 -14.51
N SER A 125 2.61 10.79 -15.28
CA SER A 125 3.69 11.66 -14.76
C SER A 125 3.21 12.56 -13.63
N ARG A 126 2.02 13.15 -13.77
CA ARG A 126 1.43 14.00 -12.70
C ARG A 126 1.17 13.20 -11.43
N GLU A 127 0.69 11.97 -11.57
CA GLU A 127 0.44 11.08 -10.43
C GLU A 127 1.75 10.69 -9.73
N VAL A 128 2.80 10.32 -10.48
CA VAL A 128 4.12 10.00 -9.90
C VAL A 128 4.70 11.21 -9.16
N GLU A 129 4.62 12.41 -9.72
CA GLU A 129 5.10 13.61 -9.03
C GLU A 129 4.29 13.94 -7.76
N ALA A 130 2.97 13.71 -7.77
CA ALA A 130 2.14 13.83 -6.58
C ALA A 130 2.57 12.83 -5.49
N GLN A 131 2.88 11.59 -5.87
CA GLN A 131 3.39 10.56 -4.96
C GLN A 131 4.77 10.93 -4.38
N ARG A 132 5.67 11.49 -5.20
CA ARG A 132 6.99 11.97 -4.74
C ARG A 132 6.82 13.09 -3.72
N ALA A 133 5.94 14.05 -3.98
CA ALA A 133 5.65 15.13 -3.05
C ALA A 133 5.06 14.60 -1.72
N ALA A 134 4.13 13.65 -1.79
CA ALA A 134 3.55 13.01 -0.60
C ALA A 134 4.59 12.24 0.22
N LEU A 135 5.49 11.49 -0.44
CA LEU A 135 6.57 10.76 0.21
C LEU A 135 7.54 11.72 0.94
N ALA A 136 7.94 12.81 0.27
CA ALA A 136 8.82 13.83 0.86
C ALA A 136 8.18 14.51 2.08
N ALA A 137 6.89 14.87 1.97
CA ALA A 137 6.11 15.41 3.09
C ALA A 137 6.03 14.41 4.26
N GLY A 138 5.73 13.14 3.96
CA GLY A 138 5.65 12.06 4.95
C GLY A 138 6.97 11.79 5.65
N ARG A 139 8.09 11.87 4.93
CA ARG A 139 9.44 11.76 5.53
C ARG A 139 9.73 12.92 6.48
N THR A 140 9.38 14.14 6.07
CA THR A 140 9.61 15.36 6.86
C THR A 140 8.75 15.38 8.13
N ALA A 141 7.49 14.94 8.04
CA ALA A 141 6.57 14.89 9.17
C ALA A 141 6.98 13.86 10.25
N LYS A 142 7.77 12.83 9.87
CA LYS A 142 8.24 11.80 10.81
C LYS A 142 9.60 12.18 11.38
N ALA A 143 9.60 12.81 12.55
CA ALA A 143 10.81 13.07 13.32
C ALA A 143 11.44 11.77 13.85
N GLY A 144 12.78 11.70 13.89
CA GLY A 144 13.51 10.62 14.56
C GLY A 144 13.34 9.23 13.93
N LEU A 145 13.27 9.15 12.60
CA LEU A 145 13.19 7.88 11.87
C LEU A 145 14.32 6.93 12.29
N SER A 146 13.98 5.65 12.48
CA SER A 146 14.99 4.62 12.65
C SER A 146 15.78 4.44 11.34
N PRO A 147 17.02 3.89 11.40
CA PRO A 147 17.79 3.60 10.19
C PRO A 147 17.02 2.72 9.18
N LEU A 148 16.25 1.75 9.68
CA LEU A 148 15.42 0.88 8.84
C LEU A 148 14.31 1.68 8.14
N ALA A 149 13.62 2.57 8.86
CA ALA A 149 12.58 3.40 8.26
C ALA A 149 13.17 4.36 7.23
N GLY A 150 14.33 4.96 7.53
CA GLY A 150 15.06 5.82 6.59
C GLY A 150 15.39 5.09 5.28
N ALA A 151 15.96 3.89 5.35
CA ALA A 151 16.28 3.09 4.18
C ALA A 151 15.04 2.73 3.32
N LEU A 152 13.88 2.52 3.95
CA LEU A 152 12.63 2.27 3.22
C LEU A 152 12.14 3.54 2.48
N PHE A 153 12.28 4.72 3.10
CA PHE A 153 11.99 5.99 2.43
C PHE A 153 12.95 6.24 1.26
N ASP A 154 14.26 6.03 1.46
CA ASP A 154 15.29 6.18 0.41
C ASP A 154 14.97 5.27 -0.79
N ASN A 155 14.62 4.02 -0.51
CA ASN A 155 14.25 3.05 -1.55
C ASN A 155 12.99 3.50 -2.32
N ALA A 156 11.94 3.93 -1.61
CA ALA A 156 10.72 4.41 -2.26
C ALA A 156 10.98 5.65 -3.14
N GLU A 157 11.81 6.58 -2.69
CA GLU A 157 12.20 7.77 -3.44
C GLU A 157 12.97 7.41 -4.70
N ALA A 158 13.94 6.48 -4.61
CA ALA A 158 14.71 6.01 -5.75
C ALA A 158 13.81 5.37 -6.83
N HIS A 159 12.81 4.59 -6.44
CA HIS A 159 11.86 3.98 -7.37
C HIS A 159 10.97 5.01 -8.06
N LEU A 160 10.39 5.95 -7.31
CA LEU A 160 9.56 7.00 -7.91
C LEU A 160 10.38 7.92 -8.82
N ALA A 161 11.66 8.16 -8.51
CA ALA A 161 12.56 8.89 -9.39
C ALA A 161 12.84 8.13 -10.70
N ALA A 162 13.00 6.81 -10.64
CA ALA A 162 13.17 5.97 -11.82
C ALA A 162 11.90 5.97 -12.70
N ASP A 163 10.72 5.89 -12.09
CA ASP A 163 9.44 5.96 -12.80
C ASP A 163 9.22 7.33 -13.44
N ALA A 164 9.48 8.42 -12.71
CA ALA A 164 9.41 9.79 -13.24
C ALA A 164 10.32 9.96 -14.46
N LYS A 165 11.56 9.45 -14.38
CA LYS A 165 12.50 9.47 -15.50
C LYS A 165 11.98 8.69 -16.70
N LEU A 166 11.45 7.49 -16.49
CA LEU A 166 10.89 6.68 -17.57
C LEU A 166 9.74 7.42 -18.28
N LEU A 167 8.84 8.02 -17.52
CA LEU A 167 7.69 8.75 -18.07
C LEU A 167 8.12 10.02 -18.82
N GLU A 168 9.17 10.70 -18.37
CA GLU A 168 9.79 11.81 -19.09
C GLU A 168 10.42 11.37 -20.42
N ASP A 169 11.13 10.22 -20.42
CA ASP A 169 11.68 9.63 -21.65
C ASP A 169 10.55 9.26 -22.63
N LEU A 170 9.45 8.68 -22.13
CA LEU A 170 8.29 8.29 -22.95
C LEU A 170 7.50 9.48 -23.49
N ALA A 171 7.34 10.56 -22.71
CA ALA A 171 6.64 11.77 -23.15
C ALA A 171 7.31 12.44 -24.37
N ARG A 172 8.63 12.26 -24.52
CA ARG A 172 9.37 12.71 -25.72
C ARG A 172 9.13 11.84 -26.95
N LEU A 173 8.73 10.58 -26.76
CA LEU A 173 8.49 9.62 -27.82
C LEU A 173 7.01 9.52 -28.22
N LEU A 174 6.10 9.91 -27.31
CA LEU A 174 4.65 9.82 -27.47
C LEU A 174 4.05 11.23 -27.49
N PRO A 175 3.89 11.85 -28.66
CA PRO A 175 3.30 13.18 -28.74
C PRO A 175 1.85 13.14 -28.28
N THR A 176 1.42 14.17 -27.57
CA THR A 176 -0.01 14.42 -27.28
C THR A 176 -0.72 14.91 -28.55
N ALA A 177 -2.04 14.78 -28.60
CA ALA A 177 -2.82 15.38 -29.68
C ALA A 177 -2.51 16.89 -29.74
N GLN A 178 -2.11 17.40 -30.92
CA GLN A 178 -2.06 18.85 -31.10
C GLN A 178 -3.50 19.37 -30.95
N LYS A 179 -3.72 20.34 -30.04
CA LYS A 179 -4.96 21.13 -30.11
C LYS A 179 -5.05 21.69 -31.53
N PRO A 180 -6.17 21.53 -32.25
CA PRO A 180 -6.32 22.19 -33.54
C PRO A 180 -6.07 23.69 -33.33
N ALA A 181 -5.17 24.25 -34.13
CA ALA A 181 -4.95 25.69 -34.16
C ALA A 181 -6.30 26.35 -34.43
N GLN A 182 -6.72 27.21 -33.50
CA GLN A 182 -7.90 28.06 -33.68
C GLN A 182 -7.62 29.12 -34.74
#